data_AF-A0A838SF60-F1
#
_entry.id   AF-A0A838SF60-F1
#
_cell.length_a   1.000
_cell.length_b   1.000
_cell.length_c   1.000
_cell.angle_alpha   90.00
_cell.angle_beta   90.00
_cell.angle_gamma   90.00
#
_symmetry.space_group_name_H-M   'P 1'
#
loop_
_entity.id
_entity.type
_entity.pdbx_description
1 polymer ?
#
loop_
_entity_poly.entity_id
_entity_poly.type
_entity_poly.pdbx_seq_one_letter_code
_entity_poly.pdbx_strand_id
1 'polypeptide(L)'
;MGWGFSASQPCQRDQLRQKNKNLLCFNTGGPCQKINRPLELTHKGLEITDKEFDIVVNHLAATLKVFKVPEREHDEVMAKIGNLRSYIVERKS
;
A
#
# COMPACT_ATOMS: atom_id res chain seq x y z
N MET A 1 -26.14 -29.75 -10.22
CA MET A 1 -25.26 -29.18 -11.25
C MET A 1 -25.52 -27.67 -11.30
N GLY A 2 -24.60 -26.82 -10.85
CA GLY A 2 -23.65 -26.05 -11.69
C GLY A 2 -24.31 -24.71 -12.09
N TRP A 3 -23.76 -23.50 -11.89
CA TRP A 3 -22.37 -23.05 -11.87
C TRP A 3 -22.27 -21.70 -11.15
N GLY A 4 -21.18 -21.49 -10.40
CA GLY A 4 -20.84 -20.22 -9.78
C GLY A 4 -20.24 -19.24 -10.79
N PHE A 5 -20.66 -17.98 -10.72
CA PHE A 5 -19.94 -16.85 -11.30
C PHE A 5 -19.22 -16.12 -10.16
N SER A 6 -17.92 -16.38 -9.97
CA SER A 6 -17.06 -15.42 -9.24
C SER A 6 -16.29 -14.60 -10.27
N ALA A 7 -17.00 -13.66 -10.90
CA ALA A 7 -16.38 -12.62 -11.71
C ALA A 7 -16.02 -11.44 -10.80
N SER A 8 -14.90 -11.55 -10.09
CA SER A 8 -14.26 -10.44 -9.42
C SER A 8 -12.76 -10.61 -9.73
N GLN A 9 -12.06 -9.75 -10.50
CA GLN A 9 -11.51 -8.48 -10.04
C GLN A 9 -10.60 -7.77 -11.09
N PRO A 10 -11.09 -7.26 -12.23
CA PRO A 10 -10.35 -6.22 -12.98
C PRO A 10 -10.56 -4.83 -12.34
N CYS A 11 -11.83 -4.47 -12.10
CA CYS A 11 -12.20 -3.14 -11.61
C CYS A 11 -11.70 -2.85 -10.18
N GLN A 12 -11.64 -3.84 -9.29
CA GLN A 12 -11.20 -3.65 -7.90
C GLN A 12 -9.68 -3.43 -7.81
N ARG A 13 -8.88 -4.15 -8.61
CA ARG A 13 -7.42 -3.97 -8.62
C ARG A 13 -7.03 -2.58 -9.13
N ASP A 14 -7.71 -2.09 -10.15
CA ASP A 14 -7.48 -0.74 -10.68
C ASP A 14 -7.79 0.35 -9.65
N GLN A 15 -8.88 0.20 -8.90
CA GLN A 15 -9.22 1.13 -7.82
C GLN A 15 -8.17 1.16 -6.70
N LEU A 16 -7.68 -0.01 -6.27
CA LEU A 16 -6.61 -0.08 -5.27
C LEU A 16 -5.31 0.55 -5.78
N ARG A 17 -4.96 0.30 -7.06
CA ARG A 17 -3.79 0.92 -7.70
C ARG A 17 -3.89 2.44 -7.69
N GLN A 18 -5.05 2.99 -8.05
CA GLN A 18 -5.27 4.45 -8.04
C GLN A 18 -5.15 5.05 -6.63
N LYS A 19 -5.72 4.38 -5.62
CA LYS A 19 -5.64 4.81 -4.21
C LYS A 19 -4.21 4.82 -3.68
N ASN A 20 -3.42 3.80 -4.02
CA ASN A 20 -2.00 3.73 -3.64
C ASN A 20 -1.15 4.77 -4.37
N LYS A 21 -1.42 5.03 -5.66
CA LYS A 21 -0.77 6.11 -6.42
C LYS A 21 -1.02 7.47 -5.77
N ASN A 22 -2.28 7.75 -5.38
CA ASN A 22 -2.63 9.00 -4.72
C ASN A 22 -2.01 9.13 -3.32
N LEU A 23 -1.95 8.02 -2.56
CA LEU A 23 -1.26 7.99 -1.26
C LEU A 23 0.21 8.38 -1.40
N LEU A 24 0.91 7.75 -2.33
CA LEU A 24 2.33 8.01 -2.55
C LEU A 24 2.55 9.45 -3.02
N CYS A 25 1.83 9.88 -4.06
CA CYS A 25 1.91 11.23 -4.60
C CYS A 25 1.69 12.30 -3.53
N PHE A 26 0.64 12.19 -2.72
CA PHE A 26 0.38 13.14 -1.63
C PHE A 26 1.49 13.12 -0.57
N ASN A 27 1.89 11.92 -0.12
CA ASN A 27 2.90 11.78 0.95
C ASN A 27 4.31 12.23 0.53
N THR A 28 4.61 12.25 -0.77
CA THR A 28 5.87 12.76 -1.32
C THR A 28 5.78 14.22 -1.77
N GLY A 29 4.68 14.94 -1.48
CA GLY A 29 4.52 16.37 -1.79
C GLY A 29 4.00 16.71 -3.18
N GLY A 30 3.50 15.72 -3.92
CA GLY A 30 2.85 15.91 -5.21
C GLY A 30 1.42 16.45 -5.09
N PRO A 31 0.82 16.95 -6.20
CA PRO A 31 -0.46 17.68 -6.18
C PRO A 31 -1.70 16.79 -6.04
N CYS A 32 -1.55 15.48 -5.81
CA CYS A 32 -2.67 14.55 -5.78
C CYS A 32 -3.50 14.71 -4.50
N GLN A 33 -4.82 14.58 -4.63
CA GLN A 33 -5.70 14.59 -3.47
C GLN A 33 -5.58 13.31 -2.66
N LYS A 34 -5.57 13.44 -1.33
CA LYS A 34 -5.67 12.31 -0.39
C LYS A 34 -7.12 11.80 -0.36
N ILE A 35 -7.46 10.93 -1.31
CA ILE A 35 -8.80 10.34 -1.44
C ILE A 35 -9.04 9.10 -0.57
N ASN A 36 -8.08 8.75 0.28
CA ASN A 36 -8.14 7.53 1.09
C ASN A 36 -8.84 7.81 2.42
N ARG A 37 -9.68 6.84 2.85
CA ARG A 37 -10.11 6.76 4.26
C ARG A 37 -8.86 6.69 5.17
N PRO A 38 -8.96 7.06 6.45
CA PRO A 38 -7.90 6.81 7.42
C PRO A 38 -7.38 5.37 7.33
N LEU A 39 -6.06 5.19 7.46
CA LEU A 39 -5.43 3.88 7.23
C LEU A 39 -5.90 2.87 8.27
N GLU A 40 -6.09 3.32 9.51
CA GLU A 40 -6.62 2.57 10.64
C GLU A 40 -8.00 2.01 10.30
N LEU A 41 -8.89 2.84 9.77
CA LEU A 41 -10.23 2.41 9.38
C LEU A 41 -10.23 1.54 8.12
N THR A 42 -9.25 1.73 7.24
CA THR A 42 -9.16 1.00 5.98
C THR A 42 -8.69 -0.44 6.20
N HIS A 43 -7.80 -0.66 7.16
CA HIS A 43 -7.19 -1.96 7.44
C HIS A 43 -7.76 -2.65 8.68
N LYS A 44 -8.70 -2.00 9.40
CA LYS A 44 -9.34 -2.54 10.59
C LYS A 44 -9.96 -3.93 10.34
N GLY A 45 -9.66 -4.87 11.22
CA GLY A 45 -10.23 -6.22 11.22
C GLY A 45 -9.67 -7.14 10.13
N LEU A 46 -8.57 -6.74 9.48
CA LEU A 46 -7.87 -7.60 8.52
C LEU A 46 -6.80 -8.47 9.18
N GLU A 47 -6.53 -8.27 10.48
CA GLU A 47 -5.53 -9.02 11.25
C GLU A 47 -4.10 -8.97 10.67
N ILE A 48 -3.77 -7.88 9.96
CA ILE A 48 -2.48 -7.71 9.29
C ILE A 48 -1.36 -7.79 10.33
N THR A 49 -0.40 -8.66 10.06
CA THR A 49 0.78 -8.90 10.87
C THR A 49 1.95 -8.01 10.46
N ASP A 50 2.94 -7.88 11.35
CA ASP A 50 4.21 -7.20 11.03
C ASP A 50 4.88 -7.81 9.79
N LYS A 51 4.90 -9.15 9.70
CA LYS A 51 5.47 -9.88 8.57
C LYS A 51 4.75 -9.62 7.25
N GLU A 52 3.42 -9.55 7.26
CA GLU A 52 2.64 -9.24 6.05
C GLU A 52 2.86 -7.81 5.58
N PHE A 53 2.94 -6.87 6.52
CA PHE A 53 3.33 -5.50 6.21
C PHE A 53 4.71 -5.44 5.57
N ASP A 54 5.70 -6.16 6.14
CA ASP A 54 7.06 -6.24 5.59
C ASP A 54 7.10 -6.78 4.16
N ILE A 55 6.26 -7.77 3.83
CA ILE A 55 6.17 -8.30 2.47
C ILE A 55 5.81 -7.18 1.48
N VAL A 56 4.81 -6.35 1.80
CA VAL A 56 4.39 -5.25 0.92
C VAL A 56 5.47 -4.17 0.82
N VAL A 57 6.08 -3.81 1.96
CA VAL A 57 7.18 -2.83 2.02
C VAL A 57 8.37 -3.29 1.17
N ASN A 58 8.74 -4.56 1.27
CA ASN A 58 9.83 -5.15 0.48
C ASN A 58 9.53 -5.16 -1.02
N HIS A 59 8.28 -5.44 -1.41
CA HIS A 59 7.86 -5.33 -2.82
C HIS A 59 7.95 -3.90 -3.33
N LEU A 60 7.60 -2.89 -2.53
CA LEU A 60 7.77 -1.49 -2.90
C LEU A 60 9.25 -1.13 -3.06
N ALA A 61 10.10 -1.47 -2.10
CA ALA A 61 11.55 -1.22 -2.16
C ALA A 61 12.18 -1.83 -3.42
N ALA A 62 11.87 -3.10 -3.70
CA ALA A 62 12.33 -3.78 -4.91
C ALA A 62 11.83 -3.09 -6.19
N THR A 63 10.57 -2.64 -6.20
CA THR A 63 9.98 -1.92 -7.34
C THR A 63 10.70 -0.59 -7.59
N LEU A 64 10.98 0.20 -6.56
CA LEU A 64 11.71 1.46 -6.69
C LEU A 64 13.12 1.25 -7.27
N LYS A 65 13.80 0.16 -6.88
CA LYS A 65 15.10 -0.23 -7.45
C LYS A 65 14.99 -0.60 -8.94
N VAL A 66 13.96 -1.36 -9.35
CA VAL A 66 13.72 -1.68 -10.77
C VAL A 66 13.57 -0.41 -11.61
N PHE A 67 12.87 0.60 -11.07
CA PHE A 67 12.71 1.91 -11.72
C PHE A 67 13.92 2.84 -11.55
N LYS A 68 15.00 2.38 -10.92
CA LYS A 68 16.25 3.13 -10.73
C LYS A 68 16.04 4.47 -10.02
N VAL A 69 15.11 4.51 -9.06
CA VAL A 69 14.96 5.67 -8.17
C VAL A 69 16.27 5.86 -7.40
N PRO A 70 16.84 7.08 -7.33
CA PRO A 70 18.10 7.27 -6.63
C PRO A 70 17.95 6.95 -5.14
N GLU A 71 19.06 6.58 -4.49
CA GLU A 71 19.08 6.03 -3.14
C GLU A 71 18.44 6.96 -2.10
N ARG A 72 18.70 8.27 -2.21
CA ARG A 72 18.10 9.28 -1.32
C ARG A 72 16.57 9.27 -1.39
N GLU A 73 16.00 9.37 -2.57
CA GLU A 73 14.54 9.36 -2.78
C GLU A 73 13.94 8.00 -2.43
N HIS A 74 14.65 6.90 -2.69
CA HIS A 74 14.25 5.57 -2.25
C HIS A 74 14.08 5.54 -0.73
N ASP A 75 15.10 5.95 0.02
CA ASP A 75 15.10 5.89 1.48
C ASP A 75 14.06 6.85 2.09
N GLU A 76 13.89 8.04 1.52
CA GLU A 76 12.84 8.98 1.91
C GLU A 76 11.43 8.36 1.76
N VAL A 77 11.18 7.66 0.64
CA VAL A 77 9.91 6.95 0.42
C VAL A 77 9.76 5.79 1.41
N MET A 78 10.79 4.98 1.60
CA MET A 78 10.73 3.83 2.51
C MET A 78 10.51 4.26 3.97
N ALA A 79 11.12 5.35 4.42
CA ALA A 79 10.89 5.92 5.74
C ALA A 79 9.43 6.38 5.93
N LYS A 80 8.88 7.10 4.93
CA LYS A 80 7.47 7.55 4.95
C LYS A 80 6.50 6.38 5.02
N ILE A 81 6.76 5.30 4.27
CA ILE A 81 5.91 4.11 4.27
C ILE A 81 6.07 3.31 5.58
N GLY A 82 7.29 3.18 6.10
CA GLY A 82 7.54 2.53 7.39
C GLY A 82 6.75 3.14 8.54
N ASN A 83 6.62 4.48 8.55
CA ASN A 83 5.82 5.21 9.53
C ASN A 83 4.30 4.91 9.46
N LEU A 84 3.82 4.25 8.40
CA LEU A 84 2.42 3.85 8.29
C LEU A 84 2.09 2.59 9.08
N ARG A 85 3.10 1.85 9.55
CA ARG A 85 2.92 0.55 10.24
C ARG A 85 1.94 0.62 11.40
N SER A 86 2.06 1.64 12.25
CA SER A 86 1.23 1.80 13.45
C SER A 86 -0.26 1.98 13.14
N TYR A 87 -0.60 2.32 11.89
CA TYR A 87 -1.97 2.50 11.44
C TYR A 87 -2.53 1.27 10.71
N ILE A 88 -1.71 0.26 10.44
CA ILE A 88 -2.04 -0.86 9.54
C ILE A 88 -1.91 -2.21 10.25
N VAL A 89 -0.85 -2.40 11.03
CA VAL A 89 -0.60 -3.67 11.73
C VAL A 89 -1.50 -3.79 12.95
N GLU A 90 -2.25 -4.89 13.02
CA GLU A 90 -3.10 -5.24 14.16
C GLU A 90 -2.51 -6.35 15.03
N ARG A 91 -1.62 -7.18 14.47
CA ARG A 91 -0.95 -8.27 15.20
C ARG A 91 0.57 -8.17 15.11
N LYS A 92 1.22 -8.13 16.27
CA LYS A 92 2.69 -8.18 16.36
C LYS A 92 3.11 -9.64 16.46
N SER A 93 3.62 -10.19 15.36
CA SER A 93 4.02 -11.61 15.24
C SER A 93 5.06 -11.80 14.16
#